data_AF-A0A2P2HWB1-F1
#
_entry.id   AF-A0A2P2HWB1-F1
#
_cell.length_a   1.000
_cell.length_b   1.000
_cell.length_c   1.000
_cell.angle_alpha   90.00
_cell.angle_beta   90.00
_cell.angle_gamma   90.00
#
_symmetry.space_group_name_H-M   'P 1'
#
loop_
_entity.id
_entity.type
_entity.pdbx_description
1 polymer ?
#
loop_
_entity_poly.entity_id
_entity_poly.type
_entity_poly.pdbx_seq_one_letter_code
_entity_poly.pdbx_strand_id
1 'polypeptide(L)'
;MQLFLRGSSLHVFEVTETSTLSDVRDFLCEAEGVQNEEIRLYANGSPLDNDALPISALTTDTIDCNVALLGGKVHGSLSRAGKVKGQTPKVERKEKKKAKTGRAKRRIQYNRRFVNVVQGFGKKRGPNSNS
;
A
#
# COMPACT_ATOMS: atom_id res chain seq x y z
N MET A 1 6.79 -22.85 35.93
CA MET A 1 5.42 -22.29 35.72
C MET A 1 4.76 -23.07 34.60
N GLN A 2 3.44 -23.20 34.55
CA GLN A 2 2.75 -23.86 33.42
C GLN A 2 2.15 -22.78 32.52
N LEU A 3 2.32 -22.95 31.22
CA LEU A 3 1.75 -22.08 30.21
C LEU A 3 0.68 -22.85 29.43
N PHE A 4 -0.51 -22.27 29.31
CA PHE A 4 -1.65 -22.85 28.62
C PHE A 4 -1.74 -22.28 27.20
N LEU A 5 -1.54 -23.14 26.21
CA LEU A 5 -1.57 -22.80 24.80
C LEU A 5 -2.93 -23.16 24.22
N ARG A 6 -3.67 -22.16 23.76
CA ARG A 6 -5.00 -22.30 23.17
C ARG A 6 -4.90 -22.28 21.66
N GLY A 7 -4.86 -23.45 21.04
CA GLY A 7 -4.92 -23.63 19.59
C GLY A 7 -6.19 -24.35 19.17
N SER A 8 -6.05 -25.31 18.25
CA SER A 8 -7.09 -26.29 17.91
C SER A 8 -7.47 -27.16 19.11
N SER A 9 -6.50 -27.41 20.00
CA SER A 9 -6.69 -28.05 21.29
C SER A 9 -5.91 -27.29 22.38
N LEU A 10 -6.19 -27.61 23.64
CA LEU A 10 -5.47 -27.02 24.76
C LEU A 10 -4.19 -27.81 25.02
N HIS A 11 -3.04 -27.17 24.87
CA HIS A 11 -1.75 -27.77 25.22
C HIS A 11 -1.17 -27.10 26.48
N VAL A 12 -0.41 -27.87 27.25
CA VAL A 12 0.27 -27.38 28.45
C VAL A 12 1.77 -27.46 28.20
N PHE A 13 2.45 -26.32 28.33
CA PHE A 13 3.90 -26.19 28.18
C PHE A 13 4.54 -25.92 29.54
N GLU A 14 5.55 -26.71 29.90
CA GLU A 14 6.30 -26.52 31.14
C GLU A 14 7.41 -25.48 30.94
N VAL A 15 7.27 -24.34 31.63
CA VAL A 15 8.18 -23.21 31.51
C VAL A 15 9.42 -23.44 32.38
N THR A 16 10.57 -23.51 31.72
CA THR A 16 11.92 -23.48 32.33
C THR A 16 12.45 -22.04 32.37
N GLU A 17 13.46 -21.75 33.21
CA GLU A 17 13.98 -20.37 33.41
C GLU A 17 14.53 -19.72 32.13
N THR A 18 14.92 -20.52 31.14
CA THR A 18 15.49 -20.06 29.86
C THR A 18 14.52 -20.21 28.69
N SER A 19 13.27 -20.58 28.94
CA SER A 19 12.29 -20.80 27.87
C SER A 19 11.85 -19.50 27.21
N THR A 20 11.77 -19.54 25.88
CA THR A 20 11.47 -18.42 25.00
C THR A 20 10.27 -18.73 24.12
N LEU A 21 9.76 -17.72 23.41
CA LEU A 21 8.65 -17.91 22.47
C LEU A 21 9.00 -18.81 21.29
N SER A 22 10.26 -18.92 20.87
CA SER A 22 10.66 -19.91 19.86
C SER A 22 10.39 -21.34 20.32
N ASP A 23 10.71 -21.65 21.58
CA ASP A 23 10.51 -23.00 22.14
C ASP A 23 9.02 -23.37 22.17
N VAL A 24 8.16 -22.38 22.46
CA VAL A 24 6.71 -22.52 22.42
C VAL A 24 6.21 -22.77 21.00
N ARG A 25 6.76 -22.06 20.00
CA ARG A 25 6.41 -22.28 18.59
C ARG A 25 6.84 -23.66 18.11
N ASP A 26 8.04 -24.10 18.45
CA ASP A 26 8.55 -25.41 18.05
C ASP A 26 7.69 -26.54 18.64
N PHE A 27 7.32 -26.41 19.92
CA PHE A 27 6.38 -27.32 20.57
C PHE A 27 5.01 -27.37 19.87
N LEU A 28 4.47 -26.22 19.48
CA LEU A 28 3.18 -26.15 18.77
C LEU A 28 3.26 -26.66 17.32
N CYS A 29 4.39 -26.45 16.65
CA CYS A 29 4.62 -27.00 15.30
C CYS A 29 4.56 -28.52 15.32
N GLU A 30 5.19 -29.15 16.32
CA GLU A 30 5.17 -30.60 16.49
C GLU A 30 3.80 -31.11 16.93
N ALA A 31 3.13 -30.41 17.86
CA ALA A 31 1.84 -30.83 18.40
C ALA A 31 0.67 -30.67 17.41
N GLU A 32 0.63 -29.59 16.63
CA GLU A 32 -0.45 -29.30 15.68
C GLU A 32 -0.10 -29.65 14.22
N GLY A 33 1.16 -29.97 13.92
CA GLY A 33 1.62 -30.35 12.58
C GLY A 33 1.63 -29.18 11.57
N VAL A 34 1.83 -27.95 12.06
CA VAL A 34 1.82 -26.70 11.27
C VAL A 34 3.24 -26.16 11.13
N GLN A 35 3.55 -25.45 10.04
CA GLN A 35 4.84 -24.79 9.84
C GLN A 35 4.99 -23.56 10.75
N ASN A 36 6.21 -23.29 11.22
CA ASN A 36 6.50 -22.19 12.14
C ASN A 36 6.06 -20.83 11.57
N GLU A 37 6.19 -20.61 10.26
CA GLU A 37 5.80 -19.36 9.60
C GLU A 37 4.28 -19.09 9.59
N GLU A 38 3.47 -20.13 9.78
CA GLU A 38 2.01 -20.01 9.72
C GLU A 38 1.38 -19.75 11.10
N ILE A 39 2.09 -20.08 12.18
CA ILE A 39 1.64 -19.92 13.56
C ILE A 39 1.82 -18.47 14.01
N ARG A 40 0.75 -17.88 14.51
CA ARG A 40 0.76 -16.57 15.18
C ARG A 40 0.36 -16.74 16.63
N LEU A 41 1.24 -16.29 17.52
CA LEU A 41 1.01 -16.29 18.96
C LEU A 41 0.45 -14.94 19.41
N TYR A 42 -0.50 -14.97 20.33
CA TYR A 42 -1.12 -13.78 20.91
C TYR A 42 -1.22 -13.91 22.42
N ALA A 43 -0.94 -12.82 23.14
CA ALA A 43 -1.26 -12.70 24.56
C ALA A 43 -2.22 -11.52 24.75
N ASN A 44 -3.37 -11.75 25.39
CA ASN A 44 -4.43 -10.73 25.58
C ASN A 44 -4.81 -9.99 24.27
N GLY A 45 -4.86 -10.71 23.15
CA GLY A 45 -5.17 -10.14 21.84
C GLY A 45 -4.06 -9.31 21.17
N SER A 46 -2.88 -9.21 21.79
CA SER A 46 -1.70 -8.56 21.19
C SER A 46 -0.77 -9.60 20.57
N PRO A 47 -0.29 -9.39 19.33
CA PRO A 47 0.60 -10.34 18.67
C PRO A 47 1.98 -10.41 19.35
N LEU A 48 2.51 -11.62 19.47
CA LEU A 48 3.83 -11.89 20.01
C LEU A 48 4.81 -12.21 18.86
N ASP A 49 5.34 -11.15 18.26
CA ASP A 49 6.17 -11.23 17.04
C ASP A 49 7.68 -11.45 17.32
N ASN A 50 8.13 -11.28 18.56
CA ASN A 50 9.55 -11.41 18.92
C ASN A 50 9.87 -12.75 19.57
N ASP A 51 10.50 -13.63 18.81
CA ASP A 51 10.77 -15.02 19.17
C ASP A 51 11.74 -15.17 20.35
N ALA A 52 12.61 -14.18 20.54
CA ALA A 52 13.58 -14.15 21.64
C ALA A 52 13.00 -13.62 22.96
N LEU A 53 11.71 -13.29 23.02
CA LEU A 53 11.07 -12.87 24.27
C LEU A 53 11.10 -14.03 25.27
N PRO A 54 11.64 -13.82 26.48
CA PRO A 54 11.56 -14.82 27.54
C PRO A 54 10.13 -14.90 28.05
N ILE A 55 9.66 -16.12 28.31
CA ILE A 55 8.28 -16.36 28.79
C ILE A 55 8.04 -15.67 30.14
N SER A 56 9.07 -15.49 30.96
CA SER A 56 9.01 -14.77 32.23
C SER A 56 8.63 -13.28 32.12
N ALA A 57 8.75 -12.69 30.93
CA ALA A 57 8.32 -11.31 30.67
C ALA A 57 6.81 -11.19 30.38
N LEU A 58 6.11 -12.31 30.15
CA LEU A 58 4.68 -12.30 29.91
C LEU A 58 3.92 -12.12 31.24
N THR A 59 2.85 -11.34 31.18
CA THR A 59 1.97 -11.07 32.33
C THR A 59 0.84 -12.09 32.46
N THR A 60 0.74 -13.04 31.54
CA THR A 60 -0.34 -14.03 31.46
C THR A 60 0.18 -15.42 31.19
N ASP A 61 -0.45 -16.40 31.85
CA ASP A 61 -0.13 -17.82 31.70
C ASP A 61 -0.83 -18.47 30.49
N THR A 62 -1.59 -17.70 29.71
CA THR A 62 -2.35 -18.18 28.54
C THR A 62 -1.88 -17.51 27.26
N ILE A 63 -1.60 -18.29 26.22
CA ILE A 63 -1.27 -17.80 24.87
C ILE A 63 -2.28 -18.38 23.88
N ASP A 64 -2.86 -17.53 23.04
CA ASP A 64 -3.72 -17.94 21.95
C ASP A 64 -2.89 -18.14 20.67
N CYS A 65 -3.12 -19.26 20.02
CA CYS A 65 -2.39 -19.71 18.84
C CYS A 65 -3.35 -19.70 17.65
N ASN A 66 -3.04 -18.95 16.60
CA ASN A 66 -3.86 -18.86 15.40
C ASN A 66 -3.03 -19.11 14.14
N VAL A 67 -3.62 -19.79 13.16
CA VAL A 67 -3.02 -19.96 11.83
C VAL A 67 -3.48 -18.86 10.90
N ALA A 68 -2.54 -18.26 10.16
CA ALA A 68 -2.85 -17.28 9.15
C ALA A 68 -3.67 -17.86 7.99
N LEU A 69 -4.82 -17.28 7.66
CA LEU A 69 -5.46 -17.57 6.37
C LEU A 69 -4.57 -17.10 5.22
N LEU A 70 -4.25 -18.02 4.30
CA LEU A 70 -3.55 -17.70 3.06
C LEU A 70 -4.40 -16.73 2.22
N GLY A 71 -3.82 -15.57 1.86
CA GLY A 71 -4.49 -14.57 1.03
C GLY A 71 -5.35 -13.56 1.79
N GLY A 72 -4.84 -13.04 2.91
CA GLY A 72 -5.50 -12.04 3.77
C GLY A 72 -6.24 -10.90 3.02
N LYS A 73 -7.14 -10.21 3.73
CA LYS A 73 -8.11 -9.25 3.16
C LYS A 73 -7.45 -8.06 2.44
N VAL A 74 -7.07 -8.22 1.16
CA VAL A 74 -6.57 -7.14 0.31
C VAL A 74 -7.77 -6.34 -0.21
N HIS A 75 -8.02 -5.17 0.37
CA HIS A 75 -9.08 -4.28 -0.10
C HIS A 75 -8.56 -3.35 -1.21
N GLY A 76 -9.29 -3.27 -2.33
CA GLY A 76 -8.91 -2.48 -3.50
C GLY A 76 -8.31 -3.33 -4.61
N SER A 77 -9.15 -3.89 -5.48
CA SER A 77 -8.68 -4.69 -6.62
C SER A 77 -8.11 -3.81 -7.74
N LEU A 78 -7.13 -4.34 -8.46
CA LEU A 78 -6.53 -3.71 -9.65
C LEU A 78 -7.46 -3.72 -10.89
N SER A 79 -8.69 -4.22 -10.74
CA SER A 79 -9.69 -4.39 -11.81
C SER A 79 -10.05 -3.10 -12.57
N ARG A 80 -9.79 -1.93 -11.98
CA ARG A 80 -10.10 -0.61 -12.59
C ARG A 80 -8.88 0.09 -13.20
N ALA A 81 -7.70 -0.53 -13.16
CA ALA A 81 -6.49 0.06 -13.73
C ALA A 81 -6.67 0.32 -15.24
N GLY A 82 -6.45 1.56 -15.67
CA GLY A 82 -6.54 1.94 -17.09
C GLY A 82 -7.96 2.08 -17.66
N LYS A 83 -9.02 1.89 -16.86
CA LYS A 83 -10.43 1.96 -17.33
C LYS A 83 -10.72 3.23 -18.13
N VAL A 84 -10.33 4.39 -17.61
CA VAL A 84 -10.59 5.68 -18.27
C VAL A 84 -9.82 5.80 -19.58
N LYS A 85 -8.55 5.39 -19.60
CA LYS A 85 -7.69 5.44 -20.80
C LYS A 85 -8.22 4.54 -21.92
N GLY A 86 -8.83 3.39 -21.58
CA GLY A 86 -9.46 2.48 -22.53
C GLY A 86 -10.83 2.95 -23.02
N GLN A 87 -11.60 3.66 -22.19
CA GLN A 87 -12.91 4.19 -22.55
C GLN A 87 -12.83 5.45 -23.42
N THR A 88 -11.81 6.28 -23.23
CA THR A 88 -11.65 7.50 -24.04
C THR A 88 -11.35 7.16 -25.51
N PRO A 89 -12.09 7.71 -26.49
CA PRO A 89 -11.82 7.46 -27.90
C PRO A 89 -10.42 7.98 -28.26
N LYS A 90 -9.67 7.19 -29.03
CA LYS A 90 -8.32 7.56 -29.47
C LYS A 90 -8.39 8.53 -30.64
N VAL A 91 -8.39 9.83 -30.34
CA VAL A 91 -8.39 10.89 -31.35
C VAL A 91 -6.99 11.03 -31.97
N GLU A 92 -6.89 10.86 -33.29
CA GLU A 92 -5.64 11.04 -34.02
C GLU A 92 -5.20 12.51 -34.06
N ARG A 93 -3.88 12.73 -34.08
CA ARG A 93 -3.33 14.08 -34.19
C ARG A 93 -3.56 14.60 -35.62
N LYS A 94 -4.37 15.65 -35.74
CA LYS A 94 -4.52 16.39 -37.00
C LYS A 94 -3.18 16.99 -37.42
N GLU A 95 -2.89 16.95 -38.73
CA GLU A 95 -1.72 17.60 -39.29
C GLU A 95 -1.83 19.12 -39.09
N LYS A 96 -0.80 19.72 -38.50
CA LYS A 96 -0.68 21.17 -38.30
C LYS A 96 0.63 21.64 -38.90
N LYS A 97 0.61 22.80 -39.55
CA LYS A 97 1.82 23.44 -40.09
C LYS A 97 2.88 23.55 -38.99
N LYS A 98 4.13 23.19 -39.31
CA LYS A 98 5.26 23.28 -38.39
C LYS A 98 5.39 24.71 -37.86
N ALA A 99 5.34 24.86 -36.54
CA ALA A 99 5.51 26.16 -35.92
C ALA A 99 6.93 26.69 -36.17
N LYS A 100 7.04 27.97 -36.58
CA LYS A 100 8.36 28.63 -36.65
C LYS A 100 9.02 28.63 -35.27
N THR A 101 10.34 28.52 -35.22
CA THR A 101 11.13 28.50 -33.98
C THR A 101 12.12 29.67 -33.93
N GLY A 102 12.80 29.86 -32.79
CA GLY A 102 13.85 30.87 -32.61
C GLY A 102 13.40 32.32 -32.82
N ARG A 103 14.27 33.12 -33.44
CA ARG A 103 14.05 34.55 -33.70
C ARG A 103 12.78 34.80 -34.52
N ALA A 104 12.48 33.94 -35.49
CA ALA A 104 11.27 34.06 -36.31
C ALA A 104 9.99 33.92 -35.47
N LYS A 105 9.96 32.99 -34.51
CA LYS A 105 8.83 32.84 -33.56
C LYS A 105 8.68 34.07 -32.68
N ARG A 106 9.79 34.61 -32.14
CA ARG A 106 9.79 35.79 -31.27
C ARG A 106 9.28 37.03 -32.01
N ARG A 107 9.68 37.25 -33.27
CA ARG A 107 9.17 38.34 -34.11
C ARG A 107 7.65 38.25 -34.30
N ILE A 108 7.13 37.05 -34.60
CA ILE A 108 5.68 36.83 -34.74
C ILE A 108 4.94 37.12 -33.42
N GLN A 109 5.49 36.67 -32.29
CA GLN A 109 4.90 36.93 -30.97
C GLN A 109 4.87 38.42 -30.63
N TYR A 110 5.94 39.17 -30.93
CA TYR A 110 6.01 40.61 -30.71
C TYR A 110 4.96 41.33 -31.56
N ASN A 111 4.92 41.06 -32.86
CA ASN A 111 3.94 41.65 -33.76
C ASN A 111 2.51 41.36 -33.29
N ARG A 112 2.21 40.12 -32.88
CA ARG A 112 0.88 39.74 -32.39
C ARG A 112 0.49 40.40 -31.06
N ARG A 113 1.45 40.75 -30.20
CA ARG A 113 1.19 41.28 -28.85
C ARG A 113 1.23 42.80 -28.75
N PHE A 114 1.99 43.46 -29.63
CA PHE A 114 2.29 44.88 -29.49
C PHE A 114 1.98 45.67 -30.77
N VAL A 115 2.39 45.18 -31.94
CA VAL A 115 2.23 45.94 -33.20
C VAL A 115 0.80 45.84 -33.73
N ASN A 116 0.27 44.62 -33.83
CA ASN A 116 -1.03 44.35 -34.45
C ASN A 116 -2.20 44.39 -33.46
N VAL A 117 -1.95 44.78 -32.20
CA VAL A 117 -3.01 44.87 -31.18
C VAL A 117 -3.67 46.23 -31.28
N VAL A 118 -4.93 46.26 -31.74
CA VAL A 118 -5.78 47.43 -31.62
C VAL A 118 -6.47 47.39 -30.25
N GLN A 119 -6.28 48.43 -29.43
CA GLN A 119 -6.97 48.55 -28.15
C GLN A 119 -8.41 49.00 -28.41
N GLY A 120 -9.33 48.03 -28.50
CA GLY A 120 -10.76 48.32 -28.47
C GLY A 120 -11.23 48.74 -27.07
N PHE A 121 -12.41 49.34 -26.99
CA PHE A 121 -13.05 49.66 -25.71
C PHE A 121 -13.42 48.38 -24.95
N GLY A 122 -13.25 48.42 -23.62
CA GLY A 122 -13.60 47.31 -22.71
C GLY A 122 -12.41 46.44 -22.30
N LYS A 123 -12.71 45.28 -21.67
CA LYS A 123 -11.68 44.39 -21.12
C LYS A 123 -10.91 43.68 -22.24
N LYS A 124 -9.58 43.66 -22.13
CA LYS A 124 -8.68 42.99 -23.07
C LYS A 124 -9.00 41.49 -23.15
N ARG A 125 -9.34 40.99 -24.34
CA ARG A 125 -9.56 39.55 -24.57
C ARG A 125 -8.24 38.77 -24.50
N GLY A 126 -8.32 37.56 -23.94
CA GLY A 126 -7.18 36.66 -23.81
C GLY A 126 -6.78 36.04 -25.16
N PRO A 127 -5.52 35.59 -25.30
CA PRO A 127 -5.00 35.02 -26.55
C PRO A 127 -5.56 33.65 -26.94
N ASN A 128 -6.35 33.01 -26.06
CA ASN A 128 -7.00 31.71 -26.27
C ASN A 128 -8.48 31.76 -25.82
N SER A 129 -9.13 32.90 -26.03
CA SER A 129 -10.58 33.05 -25.80
C SER A 129 -11.33 32.28 -26.88
N ASN A 130 -12.22 31.37 -26.49
CA ASN A 130 -13.06 30.57 -27.40
C ASN A 130 -14.50 31.12 -27.51
N SER A 131 -14.72 32.33 -26.99
CA SER A 131 -15.98 33.08 -27.04
C SER A 131 -16.10 33.95 -28.28
#